data_AF-A0A376F8P7-F1
#
_entry.id   AF-A0A376F8P7-F1
#
_cell.length_a   1.000
_cell.length_b   1.000
_cell.length_c   1.000
_cell.angle_alpha   90.00
_cell.angle_beta   90.00
_cell.angle_gamma   90.00
#
_symmetry.space_group_name_H-M   'P 1'
#
loop_
_entity.id
_entity.type
_entity.pdbx_description
1 polymer ?
#
loop_
_entity_poly.entity_id
_entity_poly.type
_entity_poly.pdbx_seq_one_letter_code
_entity_poly.pdbx_strand_id
1 'polypeptide(L)'
;MPHWDDDGFQQINCPAFEVNGFAGRQVEGFLDVAHFAWIHTDTFADPSNQLVPAYQPQETPFGFVADYWSTVEQLSRQFTRAGAGRVPVAAPF
;
A
#
# COMPACT_ATOMS: atom_id res chain seq x y z
N MET A 1 -13.92 -4.89 10.17
CA MET A 1 -12.50 -4.51 10.12
C MET A 1 -12.00 -4.40 11.55
N PRO A 2 -10.84 -4.97 11.90
CA PRO A 2 -10.24 -4.74 13.21
C PRO A 2 -10.10 -3.24 13.50
N HIS A 3 -10.29 -2.83 14.75
CA HIS A 3 -10.08 -1.46 15.25
C HIS A 3 -10.95 -0.36 14.66
N TRP A 4 -12.01 -0.70 13.91
CA TRP A 4 -12.87 0.32 13.28
C TRP A 4 -13.53 1.25 14.30
N ASP A 5 -14.06 0.71 15.40
CA ASP A 5 -14.81 1.44 16.43
C ASP A 5 -13.95 1.84 17.65
N ASP A 6 -12.62 1.69 17.57
CA ASP A 6 -11.71 1.94 18.68
C ASP A 6 -11.33 3.44 18.75
N ASP A 7 -11.49 4.07 19.92
CA ASP A 7 -11.26 5.52 20.15
C ASP A 7 -9.83 6.02 19.81
N GLY A 8 -8.86 5.11 19.60
CA GLY A 8 -7.49 5.42 19.22
C GLY A 8 -7.25 5.55 17.71
N PHE A 9 -8.26 5.31 16.87
CA PHE A 9 -8.13 5.26 15.42
C PHE A 9 -9.06 6.25 14.72
N GLN A 10 -8.58 6.84 13.63
CA GLN A 10 -9.41 7.68 12.76
C GLN A 10 -10.00 6.82 11.63
N GLN A 11 -11.33 6.80 11.53
CA GLN A 11 -12.03 6.19 10.39
C GLN A 11 -11.89 7.08 9.16
N ILE A 12 -11.30 6.54 8.09
CA ILE A 12 -11.21 7.21 6.79
C ILE A 12 -11.78 6.27 5.73
N ASN A 13 -12.90 6.66 5.13
CA ASN A 13 -13.45 5.95 3.99
C ASN A 13 -12.88 6.56 2.69
N CYS A 14 -12.09 5.78 1.96
CA CYS A 14 -11.56 6.22 0.68
C CYS A 14 -12.67 6.23 -0.38
N PRO A 15 -12.77 7.25 -1.24
CA PRO A 15 -13.71 7.24 -2.34
C PRO A 15 -13.40 6.07 -3.28
N ALA A 16 -14.45 5.43 -3.79
CA ALA A 16 -14.31 4.40 -4.80
C ALA A 16 -13.79 5.00 -6.11
N PHE A 17 -13.04 4.21 -6.87
CA PHE A 17 -12.61 4.54 -8.22
C PHE A 17 -12.68 3.30 -9.10
N GLU A 18 -12.85 3.53 -10.40
CA GLU A 18 -12.97 2.46 -11.39
C GLU A 18 -11.60 1.91 -11.75
N VAL A 19 -11.49 0.59 -11.74
CA VAL A 19 -10.35 -0.15 -12.28
C VAL A 19 -10.89 -0.99 -13.42
N ASN A 20 -10.40 -0.76 -14.64
CA ASN A 20 -10.79 -1.56 -15.80
C ASN A 20 -10.10 -2.93 -15.77
N GLY A 21 -10.46 -3.76 -14.79
CA GLY A 21 -9.86 -5.04 -14.50
C GLY A 21 -10.80 -5.93 -13.70
N PHE A 22 -10.59 -7.23 -13.79
CA PHE A 22 -11.34 -8.21 -13.00
C PHE A 22 -11.01 -8.04 -11.51
N ALA A 23 -12.01 -8.13 -10.63
CA ALA A 23 -11.83 -7.98 -9.19
C ALA A 23 -10.76 -8.93 -8.61
N GLY A 24 -10.66 -10.17 -9.11
CA GLY A 24 -9.60 -11.10 -8.69
C GLY A 24 -8.19 -10.59 -9.04
N ARG A 25 -8.01 -9.91 -10.18
CA ARG A 25 -6.71 -9.31 -10.54
C ARG A 25 -6.36 -8.12 -9.65
N GLN A 26 -7.36 -7.37 -9.17
CA GLN A 26 -7.13 -6.29 -8.21
C GLN A 26 -6.71 -6.84 -6.85
N VAL A 27 -7.28 -7.96 -6.41
CA VAL A 27 -6.88 -8.65 -5.17
C VAL A 27 -5.47 -9.23 -5.32
N GLU A 28 -5.18 -9.93 -6.42
CA GLU A 28 -3.84 -10.47 -6.72
C GLU A 28 -2.79 -9.35 -6.73
N GLY A 29 -3.04 -8.26 -7.46
CA GLY A 29 -2.11 -7.14 -7.55
C GLY A 29 -1.96 -6.33 -6.26
N PHE A 30 -2.90 -6.42 -5.32
CA PHE A 30 -2.73 -5.80 -4.00
C PHE A 30 -1.90 -6.66 -3.05
N LEU A 31 -2.05 -7.99 -3.14
CA LEU A 31 -1.37 -8.95 -2.28
C LEU A 31 0.03 -9.34 -2.79
N ASP A 32 0.33 -9.11 -4.07
CA ASP A 32 1.64 -9.38 -4.65
C ASP A 32 2.67 -8.32 -4.23
N VAL A 33 3.73 -8.74 -3.54
CA VAL A 33 4.86 -7.86 -3.20
C VAL A 33 5.98 -7.95 -4.24
N ALA A 34 5.97 -8.96 -5.12
CA ALA A 34 7.02 -9.16 -6.11
C ALA A 34 7.05 -8.05 -7.17
N HIS A 35 5.91 -7.40 -7.45
CA HIS A 35 5.89 -6.28 -8.38
C HIS A 35 6.49 -4.98 -7.81
N PHE A 36 6.80 -4.91 -6.50
CA PHE A 36 7.22 -3.65 -5.87
C PHE A 36 8.50 -3.09 -6.50
N ALA A 37 9.52 -3.94 -6.72
CA ALA A 37 10.80 -3.52 -7.32
C ALA A 37 10.69 -3.14 -8.81
N TRP A 38 9.50 -3.25 -9.42
CA TRP A 38 9.25 -2.95 -10.83
C TRP A 38 8.27 -1.79 -11.03
N ILE A 39 7.24 -1.69 -10.19
CA ILE A 39 6.17 -0.68 -10.30
C ILE A 39 6.29 0.41 -9.23
N HIS A 40 6.87 0.09 -8.06
CA HIS A 40 6.91 0.96 -6.88
C HIS A 40 8.33 1.43 -6.49
N THR A 41 9.24 1.53 -7.47
CA THR A 41 10.70 1.74 -7.29
C THR A 41 11.12 3.00 -6.54
N ASP A 42 10.23 3.97 -6.36
CA ASP A 42 10.51 5.21 -5.62
C ASP A 42 9.59 5.42 -4.40
N THR A 43 8.91 4.36 -3.96
CA THR A 43 7.92 4.45 -2.87
C THR A 43 8.02 3.28 -1.90
N PHE A 44 8.02 2.05 -2.41
CA PHE A 44 7.91 0.85 -1.58
C PHE A 44 8.99 -0.19 -1.86
N ALA A 45 9.94 0.08 -2.75
CA ALA A 45 11.04 -0.85 -3.02
C ALA A 45 12.28 -0.19 -3.59
N ASP A 46 13.42 -0.77 -3.25
CA ASP A 46 14.66 -0.62 -4.02
C ASP A 46 14.59 -1.52 -5.27
N PRO A 47 14.70 -0.97 -6.49
CA PRO A 47 14.74 -1.77 -7.72
C PRO A 47 15.92 -2.76 -7.78
N SER A 48 16.95 -2.60 -6.94
CA SER A 48 18.07 -3.54 -6.83
C SER A 48 17.76 -4.76 -5.94
N ASN A 49 16.69 -4.70 -5.14
CA ASN A 49 16.25 -5.76 -4.23
C ASN A 49 14.91 -6.37 -4.69
N GLN A 50 14.98 -7.28 -5.66
CA GLN A 50 13.80 -7.86 -6.33
C GLN A 50 13.35 -9.20 -5.75
N LEU A 51 14.15 -9.81 -4.88
CA LEU A 51 13.91 -11.17 -4.42
C LEU A 51 12.84 -11.18 -3.32
N VAL A 52 11.74 -11.87 -3.58
CA VAL A 52 10.73 -12.22 -2.57
C VAL A 52 11.01 -13.65 -2.09
N PRO A 53 11.36 -13.86 -0.81
CA PRO A 53 11.50 -15.21 -0.26
C PRO A 53 10.19 -15.99 -0.34
N ALA A 54 10.31 -17.31 -0.44
CA ALA A 54 9.14 -18.19 -0.36
C ALA A 54 8.47 -18.08 1.02
N TYR A 55 7.14 -18.00 1.01
CA TYR A 55 6.29 -18.07 2.18
C TYR A 55 5.15 -19.05 1.90
N GLN A 56 4.49 -19.54 2.95
CA GLN A 56 3.46 -20.55 2.82
C GLN A 56 2.12 -20.02 3.36
N PRO A 57 1.14 -19.77 2.49
CA PRO A 57 -0.21 -19.43 2.93
C PRO A 57 -0.85 -20.58 3.71
N GLN A 58 -1.61 -20.23 4.74
CA GLN A 58 -2.41 -21.14 5.53
C GLN A 58 -3.89 -20.85 5.26
N GLU A 59 -4.64 -21.89 4.92
CA GLU A 59 -6.09 -21.81 4.79
C GLU A 59 -6.75 -21.55 6.14
N THR A 60 -7.83 -20.76 6.09
CA THR A 60 -8.71 -20.47 7.22
C THR A 60 -10.16 -20.61 6.75
N PRO A 61 -11.15 -20.71 7.65
CA PRO A 61 -12.56 -20.81 7.25
C PRO A 61 -13.09 -19.64 6.42
N PHE A 62 -12.37 -18.52 6.37
CA PHE A 62 -12.78 -17.28 5.71
C PHE A 62 -11.74 -16.75 4.71
N GLY A 63 -10.73 -17.54 4.34
CA GLY A 63 -9.69 -17.14 3.39
C GLY A 63 -8.33 -17.71 3.73
N PHE A 64 -7.27 -16.91 3.62
CA PHE A 64 -5.90 -17.33 3.88
C PHE A 64 -5.17 -16.34 4.79
N VAL A 65 -4.21 -16.83 5.55
CA VAL A 65 -3.22 -16.03 6.28
C VAL A 65 -1.83 -16.44 5.80
N ALA A 66 -0.98 -15.47 5.53
CA ALA A 66 0.41 -15.69 5.20
C ALA A 66 1.24 -14.63 5.92
N ASP A 67 2.23 -15.07 6.69
CA ASP A 67 3.19 -14.15 7.27
C ASP A 67 4.37 -13.98 6.30
N TYR A 68 4.68 -12.73 5.98
CA TYR A 68 5.77 -12.36 5.08
C TYR A 68 6.70 -11.36 5.78
N TRP A 69 7.97 -11.71 5.89
CA TRP A 69 9.01 -10.84 6.43
C TRP A 69 9.69 -10.14 5.27
N SER A 70 9.33 -8.88 5.07
CA SER A 70 9.89 -8.06 3.99
C SER A 70 11.32 -7.64 4.32
N THR A 71 12.23 -7.86 3.38
CA THR A 71 13.52 -7.15 3.29
C THR A 71 13.45 -5.99 2.29
N VAL A 72 12.31 -5.82 1.60
CA VAL A 72 12.07 -4.74 0.64
C VAL A 72 11.90 -3.44 1.43
N GLU A 73 12.75 -2.45 1.13
CA GLU A 73 12.82 -1.20 1.88
C GLU A 73 11.59 -0.32 1.68
N GLN A 74 11.14 0.35 2.75
CA GLN A 74 10.15 1.42 2.66
C GLN A 74 10.88 2.75 2.33
N LEU A 75 11.12 2.99 1.05
CA LEU A 75 11.76 4.21 0.57
C LEU A 75 10.75 5.38 0.49
N SER A 76 10.74 6.26 1.50
CA SER A 76 10.04 7.53 1.33
C SER A 76 10.78 8.40 0.30
N ARG A 77 10.15 8.75 -0.83
CA ARG A 77 10.63 9.83 -1.69
C ARG A 77 10.90 11.06 -0.82
N GLN A 78 12.17 11.49 -0.73
CA GLN A 78 12.47 12.80 -0.16
C GLN A 78 11.72 13.82 -1.01
N PHE A 79 10.68 14.44 -0.46
CA PHE A 79 10.16 15.68 -0.98
C PHE A 79 11.27 16.74 -0.78
N THR A 80 12.18 16.89 -1.74
CA THR A 80 12.96 18.12 -1.82
C THR A 80 11.95 19.22 -2.09
N ARG A 81 11.66 20.01 -1.05
CA ARG A 81 10.80 21.19 -1.14
C ARG A 81 11.53 22.25 -1.97
N ALA A 82 11.54 22.09 -3.29
CA ALA A 82 11.81 23.20 -4.19
C ALA A 82 10.72 24.25 -3.91
N GLY A 83 11.15 25.47 -3.60
CA GLY A 83 10.35 26.50 -2.95
C GLY A 83 8.98 26.72 -3.60
N ALA A 84 7.92 26.48 -2.83
CA ALA A 84 6.58 26.90 -3.15
C ALA A 84 6.08 27.80 -2.01
N GLY A 85 5.90 29.07 -2.34
CA GLY A 85 5.27 30.05 -1.46
C GLY A 85 3.91 29.56 -0.98
N ARG A 86 3.58 29.89 0.26
CA ARG A 86 2.27 29.64 0.87
C ARG A 86 1.17 30.26 0.00
N VAL A 87 0.37 29.42 -0.64
CA VAL A 87 -0.99 29.80 -1.04
C VAL A 87 -1.90 29.42 0.13
N PRO A 88 -2.63 30.38 0.74
CA PRO A 88 -3.56 30.05 1.80
C PRO A 88 -4.79 29.39 1.18
N VAL A 89 -5.06 28.14 1.55
CA VAL A 89 -6.37 27.52 1.34
C VAL A 89 -7.33 28.16 2.33
N ALA A 90 -8.26 28.97 1.82
CA ALA A 90 -9.48 29.29 2.51
C ALA A 90 -10.49 28.17 2.20
N ALA A 91 -10.93 27.47 3.24
CA ALA A 91 -12.20 26.74 3.25
C ALA A 91 -13.02 27.35 4.42
N PRO A 92 -14.35 27.51 4.29
CA PRO A 92 -15.19 26.34 4.47
C PRO A 92 -16.46 26.29 3.61
N PHE A 93 -16.73 25.11 3.03
CA PHE A 93 -18.04 24.46 3.04
C PHE A 93 -17.80 22.99 3.37
#